data_AF-A0A8J8JLN3-F1
#
_entry.id   AF-A0A8J8JLN3-F1
#
_cell.length_a   1.000
_cell.length_b   1.000
_cell.length_c   1.000
_cell.angle_alpha   90.00
_cell.angle_beta   90.00
_cell.angle_gamma   90.00
#
_symmetry.space_group_name_H-M   'P 1'
#
loop_
_entity.id
_entity.type
_entity.pdbx_description
1 polymer ?
#
loop_
_entity_poly.entity_id
_entity_poly.type
_entity_poly.pdbx_seq_one_letter_code
_entity_poly.pdbx_strand_id
1 'polypeptide(L)' 'MESGVKLLRKKLGVVKKQKEYLFLEEAKLLRMARQGSRAGAKLEKVKREKFRVLAEEAKLLRVIKQSGRPA' A
#
# COMPACT_ATOMS: atom_id res chain seq x y z
N MET A 1 25.64 9.08 -5.89
CA MET A 1 24.77 8.44 -4.87
C MET A 1 23.30 8.90 -4.91
N GLU A 2 22.93 9.96 -5.65
CA GLU A 2 21.56 10.50 -5.69
C GLU A 2 20.51 9.62 -6.40
N SER A 3 20.94 8.72 -7.29
CA SER A 3 20.03 7.90 -8.12
C SER A 3 19.21 6.88 -7.32
N GLY A 4 19.79 6.29 -6.26
CA GLY A 4 19.13 5.26 -5.45
C GLY A 4 17.96 5.79 -4.62
N VAL A 5 18.17 6.89 -3.89
CA VAL A 5 17.11 7.53 -3.08
C VAL A 5 15.99 8.08 -3.96
N LYS A 6 16.33 8.63 -5.13
CA LYS A 6 15.35 9.08 -6.12
C LYS A 6 14.47 7.93 -6.62
N LEU A 7 15.04 6.75 -6.87
CA LEU A 7 14.29 5.56 -7.26
C LEU A 7 13.38 5.05 -6.13
N LEU A 8 13.88 5.02 -4.88
CA LEU A 8 13.09 4.65 -3.70
C LEU A 8 11.90 5.60 -3.48
N ARG A 9 12.09 6.91 -3.69
CA ARG A 9 11.00 7.91 -3.62
C ARG A 9 9.95 7.70 -4.72
N LYS A 10 10.37 7.38 -5.95
CA LYS A 10 9.44 7.01 -7.04
C LYS A 10 8.63 5.77 -6.67
N LYS A 11 9.32 4.73 -6.16
CA LYS A 11 8.67 3.49 -5.72
C LYS A 11 7.67 3.75 -4.60
N LEU A 12 8.03 4.57 -3.61
CA LEU A 12 7.12 4.99 -2.54
C LEU A 12 5.87 5.68 -3.09
N GLY A 13 6.00 6.51 -4.13
CA GLY A 13 4.86 7.14 -4.80
C GLY A 13 3.90 6.12 -5.43
N VAL A 14 4.42 5.07 -6.07
CA VAL A 14 3.61 3.98 -6.62
C VAL A 14 2.89 3.21 -5.51
N VAL A 15 3.61 2.86 -4.44
CA VAL A 15 3.06 2.14 -3.28
C VAL A 15 1.94 2.94 -2.60
N LYS A 16 2.09 4.28 -2.47
CA LYS A 16 1.05 5.15 -1.94
C LYS A 16 -0.21 5.17 -2.81
N LYS A 17 -0.07 5.25 -4.13
CA LYS A 17 -1.21 5.17 -5.06
C LYS A 17 -1.90 3.80 -4.97
N GLN A 18 -1.13 2.71 -4.96
CA GLN A 18 -1.69 1.36 -4.81
C GLN A 18 -2.44 1.20 -3.49
N LYS A 19 -1.91 1.76 -2.40
CA LYS A 19 -2.59 1.80 -1.11
C LYS A 19 -3.95 2.48 -1.23
N GLU A 20 -4.01 3.69 -1.79
CA GLU A 20 -5.26 4.43 -1.99
C GLU A 20 -6.29 3.62 -2.78
N TYR A 21 -5.89 2.98 -3.88
CA TYR A 21 -6.78 2.10 -4.66
C TYR A 21 -7.33 0.94 -3.82
N LEU A 22 -6.50 0.29 -3.00
CA LEU A 22 -6.94 -0.82 -2.16
C LEU A 22 -7.93 -0.38 -1.07
N PHE A 23 -7.76 0.81 -0.50
CA PHE A 23 -8.73 1.38 0.44
C PHE A 23 -10.07 1.66 -0.23
N LEU A 24 -10.07 2.21 -1.45
CA LEU A 24 -11.30 2.47 -2.20
C LEU A 24 -12.02 1.18 -2.59
N GLU A 25 -11.27 0.16 -3.04
CA GLU A 25 -11.83 -1.14 -3.41
C GLU A 25 -12.39 -1.86 -2.17
N GLU A 26 -11.69 -1.83 -1.03
CA GLU A 26 -12.20 -2.37 0.23
C GLU A 26 -13.51 -1.70 0.64
N ALA A 27 -13.57 -0.36 0.59
CA ALA A 27 -14.78 0.39 0.90
C ALA A 27 -15.95 0.02 -0.03
N LYS A 28 -15.67 -0.16 -1.33
CA LYS A 28 -16.67 -0.62 -2.31
C LYS A 28 -17.17 -2.02 -1.97
N LEU A 29 -16.26 -2.96 -1.68
CA LEU A 29 -16.61 -4.35 -1.35
C LEU A 29 -17.39 -4.45 -0.04
N LEU A 30 -17.08 -3.62 0.95
CA LEU A 30 -17.85 -3.52 2.19
C LEU A 30 -19.28 -3.03 1.94
N ARG A 31 -19.47 -2.01 1.08
CA ARG A 31 -20.82 -1.56 0.69
C ARG A 31 -21.59 -2.67 -0.02
N MET A 32 -20.94 -3.34 -0.98
CA MET A 32 -21.51 -4.46 -1.71
C MET A 32 -21.87 -5.64 -0.77
N ALA A 33 -21.03 -5.96 0.20
CA ALA A 33 -21.31 -7.00 1.19
C ALA A 33 -22.52 -6.65 2.07
N ARG A 34 -22.66 -5.39 2.49
CA ARG A 34 -23.84 -4.91 3.23
C ARG A 34 -25.13 -5.00 2.42
N GLN A 35 -25.03 -4.86 1.10
CA GLN A 35 -26.16 -5.02 0.17
C GLN A 35 -26.48 -6.50 -0.15
N GLY A 36 -25.87 -7.46 0.55
CA GLY A 36 -26.17 -8.90 0.39
C GLY A 36 -25.46 -9.57 -0.79
N SER A 37 -24.57 -8.87 -1.49
CA SER A 37 -23.78 -9.49 -2.57
C SER A 37 -22.61 -10.33 -2.01
N ARG A 38 -22.24 -11.39 -2.73
CA ARG A 38 -21.11 -12.27 -2.36
C ARG A 38 -19.76 -11.60 -2.65
N ALA A 39 -19.40 -10.61 -1.86
CA ALA A 39 -18.13 -9.88 -1.96
C ALA A 39 -17.03 -10.39 -0.99
N GLY A 40 -17.36 -11.31 -0.07
CA GLY A 40 -16.47 -11.73 1.02
C GLY A 40 -15.11 -12.28 0.59
N ALA A 41 -15.09 -13.19 -0.40
CA ALA A 41 -13.82 -13.76 -0.89
C ALA A 41 -12.90 -12.72 -1.54
N LYS A 42 -13.47 -11.71 -2.21
CA LYS A 42 -12.71 -10.62 -2.82
C LYS A 42 -12.25 -9.61 -1.75
N LEU A 43 -13.08 -9.35 -0.74
CA LEU A 43 -12.74 -8.48 0.39
C LEU A 43 -11.52 -9.01 1.16
N GLU A 44 -11.47 -10.31 1.43
CA GLU A 44 -10.33 -10.93 2.12
C GLU A 44 -9.03 -10.86 1.31
N LYS A 45 -9.10 -10.99 -0.02
CA LYS A 45 -7.93 -10.77 -0.90
C LYS A 45 -7.43 -9.33 -0.81
N VAL A 46 -8.34 -8.35 -0.91
CA VAL A 46 -8.00 -6.92 -0.83
C VAL A 46 -7.40 -6.55 0.52
N LYS A 47 -7.94 -7.08 1.62
CA LYS A 47 -7.36 -6.88 2.97
C LYS A 47 -5.92 -7.39 3.05
N ARG A 48 -5.67 -8.62 2.59
CA ARG A 48 -4.31 -9.21 2.59
C ARG A 48 -3.33 -8.38 1.77
N GLU A 49 -3.76 -7.91 0.60
CA GLU A 49 -2.93 -7.06 -0.25
C GLU A 49 -2.67 -5.69 0.41
N LYS A 50 -3.68 -5.08 1.03
CA LYS A 50 -3.55 -3.83 1.77
C LYS A 50 -2.49 -3.92 2.88
N PHE A 51 -2.49 -5.01 3.65
CA PHE A 51 -1.45 -5.24 4.68
C PHE A 51 -0.04 -5.36 4.09
N ARG A 52 0.11 -6.04 2.95
CA ARG A 52 1.42 -6.14 2.26
C ARG A 52 1.91 -4.77 1.80
N VAL A 53 1.04 -3.97 1.20
CA VAL A 53 1.37 -2.62 0.71
C VAL A 53 1.74 -1.68 1.87
N LEU A 54 1.03 -1.76 3.00
CA LEU A 54 1.38 -1.00 4.21
C LEU A 54 2.76 -1.37 4.77
N ALA A 55 3.08 -2.67 4.80
CA ALA A 55 4.40 -3.15 5.23
C ALA A 55 5.51 -2.69 4.28
N GLU A 56 5.27 -2.71 2.97
CA GLU A 56 6.20 -2.22 1.97
C GLU A 56 6.43 -0.71 2.10
N GLU A 57 5.37 0.08 2.30
CA GLU A 57 5.48 1.52 2.53
C GLU A 57 6.33 1.82 3.76
N ALA A 58 6.08 1.14 4.88
CA ALA A 58 6.86 1.31 6.10
C ALA A 58 8.35 0.97 5.90
N LYS A 59 8.64 -0.12 5.16
CA LYS A 59 10.01 -0.50 4.81
C LYS A 59 10.70 0.57 3.96
N LEU A 60 10.03 1.08 2.94
CA LEU A 60 10.57 2.12 2.06
C LEU A 60 10.85 3.41 2.83
N LEU A 61 9.92 3.84 3.69
CA LEU A 61 10.11 5.01 4.55
C LEU A 61 11.31 4.84 5.48
N ARG A 62 11.47 3.66 6.09
CA ARG A 62 12.62 3.35 6.96
C ARG A 62 13.94 3.44 6.19
N VAL A 63 14.03 2.81 5.02
CA VAL A 63 15.25 2.82 4.19
C VAL A 63 15.59 4.24 3.73
N ILE A 64 14.58 5.01 3.27
CA ILE A 64 14.78 6.41 2.87
C ILE A 64 15.29 7.24 4.06
N LYS A 65 14.71 7.06 5.25
CA LYS A 65 15.15 7.77 6.47
C LYS A 65 16.60 7.44 6.84
N GLN A 66 16.98 6.16 6.76
CA GLN A 66 18.35 5.72 7.03
C GLN A 66 19.36 6.24 5.99
N SER A 67 18.96 6.31 4.72
CA SER A 67 19.84 6.84 3.66
C SER A 67 20.20 8.32 3.82
N GLY A 68 19.40 9.10 4.55
CA GLY A 68 19.66 10.51 4.82
C GLY A 68 20.38 10.78 6.15
N ARG A 69 20.62 9.76 6.96
CA ARG A 69 21.31 9.87 8.25
C ARG A 69 22.28 8.68 8.40
N PRO A 70 23.45 8.72 7.74
CA PRO A 70 24.50 7.74 8.02
C PRO A 70 24.86 7.83 9.51
N ALA A 71 25.04 6.66 10.13
CA ALA A 71 25.45 6.54 11.53
C ALA A 71 26.86 7.12 11.73
#